data_AF-A0A356KZ44-F1
#
_entry.id   AF-A0A356KZ44-F1
#
_cell.length_a   1.000
_cell.length_b   1.000
_cell.length_c   1.000
_cell.angle_alpha   90.00
_cell.angle_beta   90.00
_cell.angle_gamma   90.00
#
_symmetry.space_group_name_H-M   'P 1'
#
loop_
_entity.id
_entity.type
_entity.pdbx_description
1 polymer ?
#
loop_
_entity_poly.entity_id
_entity_poly.type
_entity_poly.pdbx_seq_one_letter_code
_entity_poly.pdbx_strand_id
1 'polypeptide(L)'
;MKNKKFSTFLTVLFSIISVFYMYPIALVVMNSFKKKAYISKKPFALPNAKSFVGFDNYISGIQKTGLIQAAWVSLFVTVLSVIVIVLCTSMCAWYITRVHTKFTAAVYYLCL
;
A
#
# COMPACT_ATOMS: atom_id res chain seq x y z
N MET A 1 -31.66 -21.09 -11.39
CA MET A 1 -30.22 -21.24 -11.72
C MET A 1 -29.60 -19.87 -11.86
N LYS A 2 -29.03 -19.33 -10.77
CA LYS A 2 -28.34 -18.02 -10.73
C LYS A 2 -27.31 -17.99 -11.86
N ASN A 3 -27.34 -16.97 -12.71
CA ASN A 3 -26.63 -16.88 -13.99
C ASN A 3 -25.12 -17.21 -13.87
N LYS A 4 -24.74 -18.50 -14.01
CA LYS A 4 -23.34 -18.96 -13.96
C LYS A 4 -22.47 -18.18 -14.95
N LYS A 5 -23.01 -17.83 -16.12
CA LYS A 5 -22.32 -17.02 -17.15
C LYS A 5 -21.97 -15.61 -16.67
N PHE A 6 -22.85 -14.97 -15.89
CA PHE A 6 -22.60 -13.64 -15.32
C PHE A 6 -21.49 -13.70 -14.27
N SER A 7 -21.54 -14.70 -13.39
CA SER A 7 -20.47 -14.93 -12.40
C SER A 7 -19.11 -15.17 -13.04
N THR A 8 -19.04 -16.02 -14.09
CA THR A 8 -17.78 -16.28 -14.80
C THR A 8 -17.26 -15.02 -15.51
N PHE A 9 -18.15 -14.23 -16.12
CA PHE A 9 -17.78 -12.96 -16.74
C PHE A 9 -17.17 -11.97 -15.73
N LEU A 10 -17.80 -11.81 -14.56
CA LEU A 10 -17.28 -10.97 -13.48
C LEU A 10 -15.91 -11.44 -12.98
N THR A 11 -15.70 -12.75 -12.82
CA THR A 11 -14.39 -13.28 -12.40
C THR A 11 -13.30 -12.96 -13.43
N VAL A 12 -13.58 -13.15 -14.72
CA VAL A 12 -12.62 -12.82 -15.79
C VAL A 12 -12.33 -11.32 -15.82
N LEU A 13 -13.37 -10.48 -15.71
CA LEU A 13 -13.22 -9.03 -15.69
C LEU A 13 -12.35 -8.55 -14.51
N PHE A 14 -12.64 -8.99 -13.28
CA PHE A 14 -11.84 -8.63 -12.11
C PHE A 14 -10.42 -9.19 -12.16
N SER A 15 -10.23 -10.38 -12.75
CA SER A 15 -8.89 -10.94 -12.97
C SER A 15 -8.07 -10.06 -13.92
N ILE A 16 -8.65 -9.56 -15.00
CA ILE A 16 -7.96 -8.66 -15.93
C ILE A 16 -7.61 -7.34 -15.23
N ILE A 17 -8.56 -6.74 -14.50
CA ILE A 17 -8.33 -5.50 -13.75
C ILE A 17 -7.21 -5.68 -12.72
N SER A 18 -7.17 -6.82 -12.03
CA SER A 18 -6.11 -7.14 -11.07
C SER A 18 -4.72 -7.17 -11.72
N VAL A 19 -4.59 -7.79 -12.89
CA VAL A 19 -3.31 -7.83 -13.64
C VAL A 19 -2.88 -6.42 -14.06
N PHE A 20 -3.80 -5.59 -14.56
CA PHE A 20 -3.51 -4.20 -14.89
C PHE A 20 -3.08 -3.37 -13.67
N TYR A 21 -3.68 -3.64 -12.50
CA TYR A 21 -3.31 -2.96 -11.26
C TYR A 21 -1.92 -3.39 -10.75
N MET A 22 -1.54 -4.66 -10.95
CA MET A 22 -0.20 -5.15 -10.57
C MET A 22 0.90 -4.76 -11.57
N TYR A 23 0.55 -4.49 -12.84
CA TYR A 23 1.49 -4.11 -13.89
C TYR A 23 2.47 -2.98 -13.49
N PRO A 24 2.05 -1.82 -12.96
CA PRO A 24 2.99 -0.76 -12.57
C PRO A 24 3.97 -1.20 -11.47
N ILE A 25 3.51 -2.04 -10.53
CA ILE A 25 4.37 -2.57 -9.45
C ILE A 25 5.44 -3.48 -10.06
N ALA A 26 5.05 -4.39 -10.95
CA ALA A 26 5.98 -5.28 -11.64
C ALA A 26 7.02 -4.50 -12.47
N LEU A 27 6.60 -3.41 -13.14
CA LEU A 27 7.51 -2.53 -13.88
C LEU A 27 8.51 -1.82 -12.98
N VAL A 28 8.10 -1.34 -11.81
CA VAL A 28 9.01 -0.69 -10.84
C VAL A 28 10.04 -1.70 -10.34
N VAL A 29 9.62 -2.92 -10.03
CA VAL A 29 10.53 -4.01 -9.64
C VAL A 29 11.50 -4.36 -10.77
N MET A 30 11.03 -4.49 -12.01
CA MET A 30 11.93 -4.75 -13.13
C MET A 30 12.92 -3.61 -13.39
N ASN A 31 12.50 -2.36 -13.17
CA ASN A 31 13.35 -1.18 -13.35
C ASN A 31 14.32 -0.97 -12.17
N SER A 32 14.00 -1.43 -10.95
CA SER A 32 14.92 -1.34 -9.81
C SER A 32 16.20 -2.15 -10.02
N PHE A 33 16.17 -3.17 -10.88
CA PHE A 33 17.35 -3.95 -11.27
C PHE A 33 18.10 -3.40 -12.50
N LYS A 34 17.63 -2.31 -13.12
CA LYS A 34 18.26 -1.72 -14.33
C LYS A 34 19.23 -0.58 -14.00
N LYS A 35 20.27 -0.41 -14.82
CA LYS A 35 21.13 0.79 -14.81
C LYS A 35 20.31 2.06 -15.05
N LYS A 36 20.58 3.14 -14.31
CA LYS A 36 19.86 4.43 -14.41
C LYS A 36 19.71 4.95 -15.86
N ALA A 37 20.75 4.81 -16.68
CA ALA A 37 20.72 5.24 -18.09
C ALA A 37 19.75 4.45 -18.98
N TYR A 38 19.37 3.22 -18.60
CA TYR A 38 18.47 2.34 -19.34
C TYR A 38 17.02 2.42 -18.85
N ILE A 39 16.78 2.95 -17.63
CA ILE A 39 15.44 3.17 -17.08
C ILE A 39 14.67 4.17 -17.96
N SER A 40 15.30 5.28 -18.36
CA SER A 40 14.64 6.31 -19.17
C SER A 40 14.57 6.00 -20.67
N LYS A 41 15.48 5.17 -21.20
CA LYS A 41 15.54 4.86 -22.64
C LYS A 41 14.65 3.70 -23.06
N LYS A 42 14.49 2.67 -22.21
CA LYS A 42 13.69 1.46 -22.50
C LYS A 42 13.00 0.93 -21.23
N PRO A 43 11.96 1.63 -20.72
CA PRO A 43 11.29 1.26 -19.47
C PRO A 43 10.58 -0.09 -19.54
N PHE A 44 9.97 -0.43 -20.68
CA PHE A 44 9.20 -1.68 -20.87
C PHE A 44 10.00 -2.86 -21.39
N ALA A 45 11.28 -2.68 -21.74
CA ALA A 45 12.12 -3.78 -22.22
C ALA A 45 12.53 -4.69 -21.05
N LEU A 46 12.52 -6.01 -21.25
CA LEU A 46 13.04 -6.97 -20.26
C LEU A 46 14.54 -6.71 -20.00
N PRO A 47 15.04 -6.97 -18.77
CA PRO A 47 16.45 -6.81 -18.45
C PRO A 47 17.32 -7.72 -19.33
N ASN A 48 18.24 -7.14 -20.10
CA ASN A 48 19.31 -7.87 -20.79
C ASN A 48 20.57 -7.92 -19.90
N ALA A 49 21.50 -8.86 -20.16
CA ALA A 49 22.75 -9.03 -19.41
C ALA A 49 23.59 -7.75 -19.25
N LYS A 50 23.47 -6.79 -20.19
CA LYS A 50 24.16 -5.48 -20.13
C LYS A 50 23.46 -4.43 -19.26
N SER A 51 22.17 -4.62 -18.96
CA SER A 51 21.32 -3.67 -18.23
C SER A 51 21.07 -4.04 -16.78
N PHE A 52 21.31 -5.30 -16.39
CA PHE A 52 21.13 -5.81 -15.03
C PHE A 52 22.31 -5.38 -14.14
N VAL A 53 22.02 -4.74 -13.00
CA VAL A 53 23.02 -4.28 -12.01
C VAL A 53 22.97 -5.02 -10.69
N GLY A 54 22.22 -6.13 -10.62
CA GLY A 54 22.07 -6.88 -9.37
C GLY A 54 21.55 -5.98 -8.24
N PHE A 55 22.24 -6.01 -7.10
CA PHE A 55 21.85 -5.29 -5.89
C PHE A 55 22.49 -3.90 -5.72
N ASP A 56 23.31 -3.43 -6.66
CA ASP A 56 24.02 -2.15 -6.53
C ASP A 56 23.07 -0.96 -6.35
N ASN A 57 21.91 -0.99 -7.00
CA ASN A 57 20.88 0.04 -6.85
C ASN A 57 20.28 0.06 -5.44
N TYR A 58 20.14 -1.11 -4.80
CA TYR A 58 19.63 -1.22 -3.43
C TYR A 58 20.66 -0.71 -2.42
N ILE A 59 21.93 -1.10 -2.57
CA ILE A 59 23.03 -0.66 -1.69
C ILE A 59 23.21 0.85 -1.82
N SER A 60 23.30 1.36 -3.05
CA SER A 60 23.42 2.80 -3.33
C SER A 60 22.19 3.58 -2.85
N GLY A 61 21.01 2.98 -2.92
CA GLY A 61 19.76 3.56 -2.42
C GLY A 61 19.81 3.75 -0.92
N ILE A 62 20.12 2.68 -0.17
CA ILE A 62 20.20 2.70 1.30
C ILE A 62 21.24 3.73 1.79
N GLN A 63 22.42 3.76 1.16
CA GLN A 63 23.50 4.69 1.53
C GLN A 63 23.15 6.15 1.23
N LYS A 64 22.52 6.45 0.08
CA LYS A 64 22.26 7.84 -0.35
C LYS A 64 21.00 8.45 0.27
N THR A 65 19.99 7.63 0.55
CA THR A 65 18.70 8.10 1.08
C THR A 65 18.62 8.11 2.60
N GLY A 66 19.60 7.55 3.31
CA GLY A 66 19.52 7.40 4.76
C GLY A 66 18.29 6.57 5.18
N LEU A 67 18.01 5.50 4.42
CA LEU A 67 16.75 4.74 4.51
C LEU A 67 16.47 4.22 5.93
N ILE A 68 17.52 3.84 6.66
CA ILE A 68 17.40 3.36 8.05
C ILE A 68 16.90 4.46 8.99
N GLN A 69 17.41 5.69 8.85
CA GLN A 69 16.96 6.83 9.65
C GLN A 69 15.51 7.19 9.30
N ALA A 70 15.19 7.25 8.01
CA ALA A 70 13.82 7.53 7.56
C ALA A 70 12.83 6.46 8.04
N ALA A 71 13.19 5.18 7.92
CA ALA A 71 12.37 4.06 8.38
C ALA A 71 12.13 4.13 9.90
N TRP A 72 13.15 4.48 10.69
CA TRP A 72 13.01 4.63 12.14
C TRP A 72 12.04 5.75 12.51
N VAL A 73 12.17 6.92 11.88
CA VAL A 73 11.25 8.06 12.12
C VAL A 73 9.83 7.70 11.72
N SER A 74 9.62 7.06 10.57
CA SER A 74 8.30 6.63 10.13
C SER A 74 7.67 5.60 11.08
N LEU A 75 8.45 4.61 11.52
CA LEU A 75 7.96 3.60 12.46
C LEU A 75 7.64 4.21 13.82
N PHE A 76 8.50 5.09 14.33
CA PHE A 76 8.29 5.76 15.61
C PHE A 76 7.02 6.62 15.60
N VAL A 77 6.84 7.46 14.57
CA VAL A 77 5.66 8.32 14.45
C VAL A 77 4.39 7.48 14.31
N THR A 78 4.40 6.43 13.49
CA THR A 78 3.20 5.58 13.30
C THR A 78 2.80 4.85 14.58
N VAL A 79 3.75 4.24 15.30
CA VAL A 79 3.46 3.53 16.55
C VAL A 79 2.92 4.49 17.61
N LEU A 80 3.58 5.65 17.80
CA LEU A 80 3.11 6.65 18.77
C LEU A 80 1.74 7.21 18.40
N SER A 81 1.51 7.53 17.13
CA SER A 81 0.20 8.01 16.66
C SER A 81 -0.88 6.98 16.92
N VAL A 82 -0.65 5.70 16.60
CA VAL A 82 -1.63 4.63 16.83
C VAL A 82 -1.94 4.46 18.31
N ILE A 83 -0.94 4.51 19.20
CA ILE A 83 -1.16 4.42 20.66
C ILE A 83 -2.09 5.54 21.13
N VAL A 84 -1.79 6.79 20.76
CA VAL A 84 -2.61 7.95 21.16
C VAL A 84 -4.02 7.86 20.58
N ILE A 85 -4.15 7.51 19.29
CA ILE A 85 -5.45 7.35 18.63
C ILE A 85 -6.28 6.28 19.33
N VAL A 86 -5.71 5.10 19.60
CA VAL A 86 -6.44 4.00 20.26
C VAL A 86 -6.88 4.39 21.68
N LEU A 87 -6.01 5.04 22.46
CA LEU A 87 -6.37 5.50 23.80
C LEU A 87 -7.55 6.49 23.76
N CYS A 88 -7.48 7.51 22.91
CA CYS A 88 -8.53 8.51 22.78
C CYS A 88 -9.83 7.91 22.22
N THR A 89 -9.74 7.12 21.15
CA THR A 89 -10.92 6.51 20.50
C THR A 89 -11.59 5.48 21.41
N SER A 90 -10.83 4.71 22.20
CA SER A 90 -11.39 3.76 23.17
C SER A 90 -12.18 4.47 24.27
N MET A 91 -11.68 5.60 24.79
CA MET A 91 -12.41 6.40 25.79
C MET A 91 -13.70 6.99 25.21
N CYS A 92 -13.64 7.52 23.98
CA CYS A 92 -14.82 8.03 23.27
C CYS A 92 -15.85 6.92 22.99
N ALA A 93 -15.40 5.75 22.55
CA ALA A 93 -16.28 4.60 22.27
C ALA A 93 -17.00 4.11 23.53
N TRP A 94 -16.32 4.09 24.68
CA TRP A 94 -16.95 3.77 25.96
C TRP A 94 -18.05 4.78 26.33
N TYR A 95 -17.77 6.07 26.19
CA TYR A 95 -18.75 7.12 26.49
C TYR A 95 -19.99 7.02 25.59
N ILE A 96 -19.80 6.83 24.28
CA ILE A 96 -20.88 6.71 23.29
C ILE A 96 -21.79 5.51 23.61
N THR A 97 -21.22 4.39 24.05
CA THR A 97 -21.99 3.16 24.32
C THR A 97 -22.69 3.16 25.69
N ARG A 98 -22.13 3.83 26.70
CA ARG A 98 -22.69 3.86 28.07
C ARG A 98 -23.65 5.02 28.34
N VAL A 99 -23.52 6.15 27.63
CA VAL A 99 -24.34 7.34 27.88
C VAL A 99 -25.36 7.50 26.76
N HIS A 100 -26.64 7.35 27.10
CA HIS A 100 -27.75 7.45 26.14
C HIS A 100 -28.28 8.89 26.06
N THR A 101 -27.69 9.69 25.16
CA THR A 101 -28.22 11.00 24.76
C THR A 101 -28.56 10.97 23.28
N LYS A 102 -29.41 11.90 22.82
CA LYS A 102 -29.76 12.02 21.39
C LYS A 102 -28.51 12.21 20.51
N PHE A 103 -27.48 12.87 21.03
CA PHE A 103 -26.21 13.08 20.34
C PHE A 103 -25.37 11.78 20.25
N THR A 104 -25.18 11.05 21.35
CA THR A 104 -24.41 9.79 21.33
C THR A 104 -25.10 8.70 20.50
N ALA A 105 -26.44 8.65 20.49
CA ALA A 105 -27.18 7.76 19.61
C ALA A 105 -26.95 8.08 18.12
N ALA A 106 -26.97 9.36 17.73
CA ALA A 106 -26.69 9.77 16.35
C ALA A 106 -25.26 9.40 15.92
N VAL A 107 -24.26 9.63 16.78
CA VAL A 107 -22.86 9.25 16.50
C VAL A 107 -22.70 7.73 16.39
N TYR A 108 -23.37 6.95 17.25
CA TYR A 108 -23.32 5.48 17.20
C TYR A 108 -23.85 4.92 15.88
N TYR A 109 -24.99 5.42 15.38
CA TYR A 109 -25.56 4.97 14.10
C TYR A 109 -24.76 5.40 12.87
N LEU A 110 -23.97 6.47 12.97
CA LEU A 110 -23.10 6.95 11.88
C LEU A 110 -21.83 6.09 11.74
N CYS A 111 -21.37 5.50 12.86
CA CYS A 111 -20.19 4.64 12.90
C CYS A 111 -20.51 3.13 12.77
N LEU A 112 -21.79 2.77 12.57
CA LEU A 112 -22.26 1.41 12.30
C LEU A 112 -22.32 1.17 10.78
#